data_AF-Q5V4E7-F1
#
_entry.id   AF-Q5V4E7-F1
#
_cell.length_a   1.000
_cell.length_b   1.000
_cell.length_c   1.000
_cell.angle_alpha   90.00
_cell.angle_beta   90.00
_cell.angle_gamma   90.00
#
_symmetry.space_group_name_H-M   'P 1'
#
loop_
_entity.id
_entity.type
_entity.pdbx_description
1 polymer ?
#
loop_
_entity_poly.entity_id
_entity_poly.type
_entity_poly.pdbx_seq_one_letter_code
_entity_poly.pdbx_strand_id
1 'polypeptide(L)' 'MIPLQALPQIPDPQTVALCLLFFISGMAVPTRYGMERIEGFGRLVASKLPYKAPPGTDEETAMQATQEGDK' A
#
# COMPACT_ATOMS: atom_id res chain seq x y z
N MET A 1 -44.34 -29.94 -1.27
CA MET A 1 -43.03 -30.57 -1.49
C MET A 1 -42.27 -29.69 -2.46
N ILE A 2 -41.14 -29.11 -2.06
CA ILE A 2 -40.33 -28.26 -2.96
C ILE A 2 -39.56 -29.21 -3.90
N PRO A 3 -39.63 -29.01 -5.23
CA PRO A 3 -38.89 -29.86 -6.16
C PRO A 3 -37.39 -29.64 -5.97
N LEU A 4 -36.60 -30.73 -5.99
CA LEU A 4 -35.14 -30.70 -5.79
C LEU A 4 -34.39 -29.73 -6.74
N GLN A 5 -34.98 -29.51 -7.92
CA GLN A 5 -34.55 -28.61 -8.98
C GLN A 5 -34.79 -27.12 -8.69
N ALA A 6 -35.55 -26.78 -7.64
CA ALA A 6 -35.68 -25.41 -7.14
C ALA A 6 -34.61 -25.06 -6.08
N LEU A 7 -33.72 -26.00 -5.74
CA LEU A 7 -32.58 -25.70 -4.87
C LEU A 7 -31.54 -24.87 -5.63
N PRO A 8 -30.99 -23.82 -5.00
CA PRO A 8 -29.91 -23.04 -5.60
C PRO A 8 -28.74 -23.97 -5.92
N GLN A 9 -28.35 -23.98 -7.20
CA GLN A 9 -27.21 -24.76 -7.66
C GLN A 9 -25.94 -24.15 -7.07
N ILE A 10 -25.13 -24.98 -6.41
CA ILE A 10 -23.82 -24.56 -5.92
C ILE A 10 -22.94 -24.33 -7.14
N PRO A 11 -22.34 -23.14 -7.31
CA PRO A 11 -21.47 -22.88 -8.45
C PRO A 11 -20.27 -23.83 -8.46
N ASP A 12 -19.84 -24.20 -9.66
CA ASP A 12 -18.69 -25.07 -9.84
C ASP A 12 -17.42 -24.47 -9.18
N PRO A 13 -16.56 -25.28 -8.53
CA PRO A 13 -15.36 -24.79 -7.86
C PRO A 13 -14.42 -23.96 -8.76
N GLN A 14 -14.36 -24.26 -10.06
CA GLN A 14 -13.55 -23.50 -11.01
C GLN A 14 -14.10 -22.08 -11.18
N THR A 15 -15.42 -21.92 -11.18
CA THR A 15 -16.08 -20.60 -11.25
C THR A 15 -15.80 -19.78 -10.00
N VAL A 16 -15.87 -20.40 -8.82
CA VAL A 16 -15.55 -19.73 -7.54
C VAL A 16 -14.08 -19.31 -7.49
N ALA A 17 -13.16 -20.18 -7.90
CA ALA A 17 -11.74 -19.87 -7.97
C ALA A 17 -11.45 -18.71 -8.94
N LEU A 18 -12.10 -18.70 -10.11
CA LEU A 18 -11.98 -17.62 -11.08
C LEU A 18 -12.45 -16.28 -10.49
N CYS A 19 -13.62 -16.26 -9.84
CA CYS A 19 -14.15 -15.07 -9.17
C CYS A 19 -13.19 -14.53 -8.09
N LEU A 20 -12.60 -15.42 -7.28
CA LEU A 20 -11.61 -15.06 -6.27
C LEU A 20 -10.36 -14.43 -6.89
N LEU A 21 -9.84 -15.01 -8.00
CA LEU A 21 -8.68 -14.47 -8.69
C LEU A 21 -8.96 -13.07 -9.26
N PHE A 22 -10.13 -12.84 -9.87
CA PHE A 22 -10.53 -11.51 -10.36
C PHE A 22 -10.71 -10.51 -9.21
N PHE A 23 -11.28 -10.92 -8.09
CA PHE A 23 -11.43 -10.07 -6.91
C PHE A 23 -10.07 -9.66 -6.33
N ILE A 24 -9.18 -10.61 -6.10
CA ILE A 24 -7.84 -10.35 -5.53
C ILE A 24 -6.99 -9.53 -6.49
N SER A 25 -6.99 -9.85 -7.78
CA SER A 25 -6.26 -9.07 -8.79
C SER A 25 -6.81 -7.65 -8.94
N GLY A 26 -8.14 -7.49 -8.88
CA GLY A 26 -8.79 -6.18 -8.85
C GLY A 26 -8.41 -5.33 -7.64
N MET A 27 -8.09 -5.94 -6.49
CA MET A 27 -7.56 -5.24 -5.31
C MET A 27 -6.04 -4.98 -5.38
N ALA A 28 -5.29 -5.81 -6.09
CA ALA A 28 -3.85 -5.64 -6.24
C ALA A 28 -3.49 -4.37 -7.05
N VAL A 29 -4.31 -4.01 -8.05
CA VAL A 29 -4.12 -2.83 -8.89
C VAL A 29 -4.20 -1.49 -8.11
N PRO A 30 -5.26 -1.20 -7.33
CA PRO A 30 -5.34 0.03 -6.55
C PRO A 30 -4.31 0.07 -5.41
N THR A 31 -3.79 -1.09 -4.97
CA THR A 31 -2.76 -1.13 -3.92
C THR A 31 -1.46 -0.48 -4.41
N ARG A 32 -0.94 -0.87 -5.57
CA ARG A 32 0.29 -0.26 -6.12
C ARG A 32 0.13 1.23 -6.39
N TYR A 33 -0.97 1.61 -7.04
CA TYR A 33 -1.28 3.01 -7.31
C TYR A 33 -1.47 3.85 -6.03
N GLY A 34 -2.13 3.27 -5.02
CA GLY A 34 -2.33 3.91 -3.71
C GLY A 34 -1.03 4.12 -2.96
N MET A 35 -0.13 3.14 -2.98
CA MET A 35 1.19 3.23 -2.34
C MET A 35 2.04 4.35 -2.94
N GLU A 36 2.12 4.44 -4.27
CA GLU A 36 2.86 5.53 -4.95
C GLU A 36 2.34 6.92 -4.55
N ARG A 37 1.02 7.05 -4.34
CA ARG A 37 0.40 8.30 -3.88
C ARG A 37 0.70 8.61 -2.42
N ILE A 38 0.68 7.61 -1.55
CA ILE A 38 1.03 7.75 -0.13
C ILE A 38 2.49 8.12 0.03
N GLU A 39 3.40 7.48 -0.72
CA GLU A 39 4.83 7.81 -0.70
C GLU A 39 5.10 9.23 -1.22
N GLY A 40 4.46 9.63 -2.32
CA GLY A 40 4.57 10.98 -2.86
C GLY A 40 4.05 12.04 -1.90
N PHE A 41 2.88 11.81 -1.29
CA PHE A 41 2.31 12.68 -0.27
C PHE A 41 3.19 12.72 0.98
N GLY A 42 3.66 11.55 1.46
CA GLY A 42 4.54 11.43 2.62
C GLY A 42 5.84 12.20 2.44
N ARG A 43 6.48 12.10 1.26
CA ARG A 43 7.69 12.87 0.94
C ARG A 43 7.43 14.38 0.96
N LEU A 44 6.28 14.81 0.42
CA LEU A 44 5.88 16.22 0.43
C LEU A 44 5.63 16.73 1.85
N VAL A 45 4.90 15.97 2.68
CA VAL A 45 4.68 16.31 4.09
C VAL A 45 5.99 16.34 4.87
N ALA A 46 6.86 15.35 4.68
CA ALA A 46 8.17 15.29 5.33
C ALA A 46 9.04 16.50 4.98
N SER A 47 8.98 16.99 3.73
CA SER A 47 9.71 18.21 3.31
C SER A 47 9.27 19.49 4.03
N LYS A 48 8.10 19.48 4.68
CA LYS A 48 7.56 20.61 5.44
C LYS A 48 7.84 20.50 6.94
N LEU A 49 8.35 19.37 7.42
CA LEU A 49 8.72 19.23 8.82
C LEU A 49 9.98 20.06 9.10
N PRO A 50 9.98 20.90 10.16
CA PRO A 50 11.17 21.64 10.53
C PRO A 50 12.24 20.64 10.99
N TYR A 51 13.38 20.64 10.30
CA TYR A 51 14.54 19.86 10.71
C TYR A 51 15.06 20.42 12.03
N LYS A 52 15.22 19.56 13.04
CA LYS A 52 15.82 19.96 14.31
C LYS A 52 17.13 19.20 14.45
N ALA A 53 18.23 19.94 14.32
CA ALA A 53 19.54 19.37 14.54
C ALA A 53 19.66 18.82 15.97
N PRO A 54 20.39 17.71 16.16
CA PRO A 54 20.75 17.23 17.49
C PRO A 54 21.42 18.34 18.31
N PRO A 55 21.14 18.43 19.63
CA PRO A 55 21.74 19.46 20.47
C PRO A 55 23.28 19.36 20.46
N GLY A 56 23.94 20.46 20.09
CA GLY A 56 25.41 20.56 19.99
C GLY A 56 25.98 20.37 18.59
N THR A 57 25.15 20.26 17.54
CA THR A 57 25.59 20.16 16.14
C THR A 57 24.90 21.22 15.29
N ASP A 58 25.67 21.90 14.43
CA ASP A 58 25.14 22.90 13.52
C ASP A 58 24.27 22.24 12.42
N GLU A 59 23.25 22.94 11.94
CA GLU A 59 22.21 22.35 11.06
C GLU A 59 22.79 21.79 9.75
N GLU A 60 23.78 22.46 9.16
CA GLU A 60 24.45 22.00 7.93
C GLU A 60 25.24 20.70 8.17
N THR A 61 25.97 20.62 9.28
CA THR A 61 26.79 19.44 9.63
C THR A 61 25.90 18.23 9.94
N ALA A 62 24.76 18.44 10.59
CA ALA A 62 23.80 17.39 10.90
C ALA A 62 23.09 16.84 9.64
N MET A 63 22.76 17.71 8.67
CA MET A 63 22.18 17.30 7.40
C MET A 63 23.18 16.53 6.50
N GLN A 64 24.47 16.87 6.55
CA GLN A 64 25.51 16.12 5.84
C GLN A 64 25.72 14.73 6.43
N ALA A 65 25.74 14.61 7.76
CA ALA A 65 25.88 13.32 8.45
C ALA A 65 24.75 12.33 8.12
N THR A 66 23.52 12.80 7.90
CA THR A 66 22.40 11.95 7.47
C THR A 66 22.48 11.50 6.00
N GLN A 67 23.20 12.24 5.16
CA GLN A 67 23.41 11.87 3.74
C GLN A 67 24.60 10.91 3.57
N GLU A 68 25.58 10.98 4.47
CA GLU A 68 26.77 10.10 4.44
C GLU A 68 26.57 8.76 5.16
N GLY A 69 25.59 8.65 6.05
CA GLY A 69 25.29 7.45 6.85
C GLY A 69 24.45 6.36 6.17
N ASP A 70 24.08 6.52 4.90
CA ASP A 70 23.31 5.54 4.10
C ASP A 70 24.20 4.81 3.08
N LYS A 71 25.16 4.03 3.58
CA LYS A 71 25.94 3.04 2.81
C LYS A 71 26.05 1.72 3.57
#